data_AF-A0A6C0KYP2-F1
#
_entry.id   AF-A0A6C0KYP2-F1
#
_cell.length_a   1.000
_cell.length_b   1.000
_cell.length_c   1.000
_cell.angle_alpha   90.00
_cell.angle_beta   90.00
_cell.angle_gamma   90.00
#
_symmetry.space_group_name_H-M   'P 1'
#
loop_
_entity.id
_entity.type
_entity.pdbx_description
1 polymer ?
#
loop_
_entity_poly.entity_id
_entity_poly.type
_entity_poly.pdbx_seq_one_letter_code
_entity_poly.pdbx_strand_id
1 'polypeptide(L)'
;MVHQFDNEAIKRHRDATQLALQTPVVNYRDGFGCIGPQGKHVDKDSFLKYNSLLTHHGSKTSLPHSGFLTVPYMGSGCRAVSKEPRLDFEYTYAPKSATPSGARNRFIPLVGCLANEIQNPEHIIPEDNHDAWPRGGFPSRGCKNLRGPFPKPLPQ
;
A
#
# COMPACT_ATOMS: atom_id res chain seq x y z
N MET A 1 31.63 13.93 45.51
CA MET A 1 32.55 13.19 44.62
C MET A 1 31.83 12.61 43.39
N VAL A 2 30.63 12.02 43.54
CA VAL A 2 29.81 11.48 42.42
C VAL A 2 29.56 12.49 41.29
N HIS A 3 29.10 13.71 41.61
CA HIS A 3 28.85 14.75 40.59
C HIS A 3 30.09 15.16 39.77
N GLN A 4 31.30 15.01 40.31
CA GLN A 4 32.53 15.35 39.59
C GLN A 4 32.82 14.31 38.48
N PHE A 5 32.60 13.04 38.78
CA PHE A 5 32.78 11.93 37.85
C PHE A 5 31.74 11.96 36.72
N ASP A 6 30.49 12.28 37.04
CA ASP A 6 29.42 12.41 36.04
C ASP A 6 29.74 13.49 35.00
N ASN A 7 30.24 14.65 35.47
CA ASN A 7 30.61 15.77 34.59
C ASN A 7 31.79 15.42 33.67
N GLU A 8 32.76 14.65 34.15
CA GLU A 8 33.91 14.22 33.36
C GLU A 8 33.50 13.19 32.29
N ALA A 9 32.62 12.26 32.62
CA ALA A 9 32.06 11.30 31.68
C ALA A 9 31.28 11.98 30.55
N ILE A 10 30.45 12.98 30.89
CA ILE A 10 29.70 13.77 29.89
C ILE A 10 30.65 14.51 28.95
N LYS A 11 31.75 15.07 29.47
CA LYS A 11 32.75 15.76 28.67
C LYS A 11 33.44 14.82 27.68
N ARG A 12 33.91 13.65 28.15
CA ARG A 12 34.52 12.62 27.31
C ARG A 12 33.60 12.15 26.18
N HIS A 13 32.32 11.97 26.47
CA HIS A 13 31.31 11.59 25.48
C HIS A 13 31.20 12.65 24.37
N ARG A 14 31.07 13.93 24.74
CA ARG A 14 30.97 15.04 23.78
C ARG A 14 32.17 15.10 22.84
N ASP A 15 33.37 14.96 23.39
CA ASP A 15 34.62 15.03 22.61
C ASP A 15 34.69 13.86 21.61
N ALA A 16 34.28 12.65 22.02
CA ALA A 16 34.20 11.49 21.14
C ALA A 16 33.14 11.64 20.03
N THR A 17 31.98 12.21 20.33
CA THR A 17 30.93 12.52 19.32
C THR A 17 31.45 13.50 18.28
N GLN A 18 32.14 14.56 18.71
CA GLN A 18 32.66 15.59 17.81
C GLN A 18 33.72 15.02 16.86
N LEU A 19 34.61 14.16 17.36
CA LEU A 19 35.62 13.49 16.54
C LEU A 19 34.99 12.55 15.50
N ALA A 20 33.96 11.80 15.89
CA ALA A 20 33.28 10.88 14.96
C ALA A 20 32.56 11.62 13.83
N LEU A 21 31.90 12.75 14.13
CA LEU A 21 31.20 13.57 13.15
C LEU A 21 32.14 14.29 12.17
N GLN A 22 33.43 14.46 12.50
CA GLN A 22 34.43 15.01 11.58
C GLN A 22 34.80 14.04 10.46
N THR A 23 34.60 12.73 10.65
CA THR A 23 34.89 11.72 9.64
C THR A 23 33.62 11.35 8.87
N PRO A 24 33.54 11.62 7.55
CA PRO A 24 32.33 11.36 6.76
C PRO A 24 32.06 9.86 6.50
N VAL A 25 33.02 8.98 6.82
CA VAL A 25 32.95 7.55 6.54
C VAL A 25 32.29 6.77 7.69
N VAL A 26 32.32 7.29 8.91
CA VAL A 26 31.84 6.58 10.10
C VAL A 26 30.44 7.05 10.47
N ASN A 27 29.46 6.18 10.35
CA ASN A 27 28.12 6.44 10.88
C ASN A 27 28.17 6.36 12.42
N TYR A 28 28.27 7.51 13.07
CA TYR A 28 28.22 7.60 14.53
C TYR A 28 26.84 7.21 15.07
N ARG A 29 26.80 6.20 15.95
CA ARG A 29 25.58 5.79 16.66
C ARG A 29 25.65 6.30 18.09
N ASP A 30 24.83 7.28 18.41
CA ASP A 30 24.72 7.87 19.75
C ASP A 30 23.84 6.98 20.65
N GLY A 31 24.42 5.87 21.12
CA GLY A 31 23.77 4.95 22.06
C GLY A 31 22.64 4.06 21.47
N PHE A 32 21.89 3.41 22.36
CA PHE A 32 20.78 2.52 22.03
C PHE A 32 19.45 3.15 22.44
N GLY A 33 18.52 3.31 21.49
CA GLY A 33 17.16 3.80 21.74
C GLY A 33 16.93 5.29 21.41
N CYS A 34 15.78 5.82 21.85
CA CYS A 34 15.31 7.19 21.55
C CYS A 34 15.77 8.19 22.62
N ILE A 35 16.97 8.02 23.14
CA ILE A 35 17.46 8.84 24.24
C ILE A 35 18.13 10.08 23.64
N GLY A 36 17.74 11.26 24.11
CA GLY A 36 18.31 12.51 23.61
C GLY A 36 19.81 12.61 23.90
N PRO A 37 20.52 13.58 23.29
CA PRO A 37 21.94 13.80 23.52
C PRO A 37 22.24 13.89 25.02
N GLN A 38 23.31 13.24 25.48
CA GLN A 38 23.73 13.17 26.90
C GLN A 38 22.81 12.37 27.83
N GLY A 39 22.03 11.40 27.32
CA GLY A 39 21.19 10.57 28.19
C GLY A 39 19.99 11.33 28.78
N LYS A 40 19.69 12.53 28.28
CA LYS A 40 18.62 13.38 28.79
C LYS A 40 17.31 13.01 28.09
N HIS A 41 16.20 13.16 28.79
CA HIS A 41 14.82 12.85 28.32
C HIS A 41 14.39 11.38 28.43
N VAL A 42 15.11 10.52 29.15
CA VAL A 42 14.67 9.13 29.41
C VAL A 42 13.29 9.09 30.08
N ASP A 43 13.06 9.95 31.08
CA ASP A 43 11.77 9.98 31.79
C ASP A 43 10.63 10.49 30.90
N LYS A 44 10.90 11.49 30.07
CA LYS A 44 9.92 12.05 29.13
C LYS A 44 9.59 11.07 28.00
N ASP A 45 10.59 10.38 27.47
CA ASP A 45 10.41 9.34 26.45
C ASP A 45 9.64 8.14 27.03
N SER A 46 10.01 7.70 28.23
CA SER A 46 9.30 6.62 28.95
C SER A 46 7.86 7.01 29.25
N PHE A 47 7.62 8.25 29.66
CA PHE A 47 6.28 8.78 29.84
C PHE A 47 5.49 8.76 28.53
N LEU A 48 6.03 9.25 27.41
CA LEU A 48 5.32 9.21 26.12
C LEU A 48 5.03 7.79 25.62
N LYS A 49 5.92 6.83 25.90
CA LYS A 49 5.79 5.42 25.47
C LYS A 49 4.89 4.56 26.35
N TYR A 50 4.85 4.84 27.65
CA TYR A 50 4.24 3.96 28.65
C TYR A 50 3.13 4.63 29.48
N ASN A 51 2.86 5.92 29.29
CA ASN A 51 1.77 6.58 30.00
C ASN A 51 0.39 6.11 29.50
N SER A 52 -0.62 6.27 30.35
CA SER A 52 -2.00 5.80 30.19
C SER A 52 -2.77 6.41 29.03
N LEU A 53 -2.20 7.39 28.32
CA LEU A 53 -2.80 8.02 27.14
C LEU A 53 -2.63 7.20 25.85
N LEU A 54 -1.84 6.12 25.86
CA LEU A 54 -1.80 5.22 24.71
C LEU A 54 -3.14 4.54 24.53
N THR A 55 -3.80 4.84 23.41
CA THR A 55 -5.05 4.20 22.97
C THR A 55 -4.87 2.73 22.56
N HIS A 56 -3.62 2.27 22.39
CA HIS A 56 -3.30 0.91 21.95
C HIS A 56 -2.21 0.30 22.85
N HIS A 57 -2.60 -0.58 23.77
CA HIS A 57 -1.69 -1.25 24.72
C HIS A 57 -0.84 -2.38 24.11
N GLY A 58 -0.69 -2.43 22.78
CA GLY A 58 0.08 -3.48 22.09
C GLY A 58 -0.58 -4.86 22.11
N SER A 59 -1.79 -4.99 22.66
CA SER A 59 -2.59 -6.21 22.54
C SER A 59 -3.10 -6.36 21.10
N LYS A 60 -3.23 -7.61 20.63
CA LYS A 60 -3.86 -7.87 19.32
C LYS A 60 -5.33 -7.49 19.41
N THR A 61 -5.72 -6.44 18.68
CA THR A 61 -7.14 -6.14 18.43
C THR A 61 -7.73 -7.23 17.54
N SER A 62 -8.33 -8.26 18.14
CA SER A 62 -9.13 -9.24 17.39
C SER A 62 -10.48 -8.62 17.04
N LEU A 63 -10.82 -8.57 15.76
CA LEU A 63 -12.18 -8.22 15.37
C LEU A 63 -13.14 -9.31 15.91
N PRO A 64 -14.31 -8.96 16.45
CA PRO A 64 -15.31 -9.96 16.76
C PRO A 64 -15.68 -10.67 15.45
N HIS A 65 -15.60 -12.01 15.46
CA HIS A 65 -16.04 -12.78 14.30
C HIS A 65 -17.57 -12.64 14.20
N SER A 66 -18.07 -12.40 12.98
CA SER A 66 -19.49 -12.60 12.70
C SER A 66 -19.87 -14.02 13.13
N GLY A 67 -21.01 -14.22 13.80
CA GLY A 67 -21.46 -15.53 14.29
C GLY A 67 -21.50 -16.64 13.23
N PHE A 68 -21.31 -16.30 11.95
CA PHE A 68 -21.15 -17.21 10.82
C PHE A 68 -20.02 -16.72 9.90
N LEU A 69 -19.09 -17.62 9.55
CA LEU A 69 -17.94 -17.37 8.66
C LEU A 69 -18.37 -17.05 7.22
N THR A 70 -19.51 -17.61 6.78
CA THR A 70 -20.19 -17.37 5.49
C THR A 70 -21.70 -17.61 5.63
N VAL A 71 -22.50 -17.07 4.71
CA VAL A 71 -23.93 -17.43 4.58
C VAL A 71 -24.02 -18.80 3.90
N PRO A 72 -24.75 -19.79 4.44
CA PRO A 72 -24.94 -21.07 3.77
C PRO A 72 -25.66 -20.87 2.43
N TYR A 73 -25.40 -21.72 1.45
CA TYR A 73 -26.03 -21.65 0.13
C TYR A 73 -27.56 -21.79 0.24
N MET A 74 -28.27 -20.65 0.21
CA MET A 74 -29.73 -20.58 0.32
C MET A 74 -30.47 -20.83 -1.01
N GLY A 75 -29.73 -21.14 -2.08
CA GLY A 75 -30.30 -21.31 -3.43
C GLY A 75 -31.28 -22.47 -3.56
N SER A 76 -31.30 -23.41 -2.61
CA SER A 76 -32.27 -24.52 -2.63
C SER A 76 -33.64 -24.14 -2.04
N GLY A 77 -33.80 -22.98 -1.41
CA GLY A 77 -35.04 -22.55 -0.74
C GLY A 77 -35.53 -23.52 0.35
N CYS A 78 -36.73 -23.28 0.89
CA CYS A 78 -37.42 -24.24 1.75
C CYS A 78 -38.00 -25.36 0.87
N ARG A 79 -37.36 -26.54 0.87
CA ARG A 79 -37.90 -27.71 0.17
C ARG A 79 -39.22 -28.13 0.81
N ALA A 80 -40.32 -28.02 0.05
CA ALA A 80 -41.60 -28.59 0.42
C ALA A 80 -41.54 -30.11 0.20
N VAL A 81 -41.11 -30.84 1.22
CA VAL A 81 -40.91 -32.31 1.21
C VAL A 81 -42.16 -33.06 0.74
N SER A 82 -43.35 -32.49 0.92
CA SER A 82 -44.64 -33.07 0.51
C SER A 82 -44.98 -32.95 -0.97
N LYS A 83 -44.18 -32.24 -1.78
CA LYS A 83 -44.47 -31.94 -3.20
C LYS A 83 -43.48 -32.52 -4.20
N GLU A 84 -42.53 -33.38 -3.79
CA GLU A 84 -41.60 -33.96 -4.77
C GLU A 84 -42.38 -34.86 -5.76
N PRO A 85 -42.47 -34.50 -7.06
CA PRO A 85 -43.16 -35.31 -8.04
C PRO A 85 -42.31 -36.54 -8.35
N ARG A 86 -42.92 -37.73 -8.36
CA ARG A 86 -42.33 -38.90 -9.03
C ARG A 86 -42.06 -38.49 -10.47
N LEU A 87 -40.78 -38.36 -10.81
CA LEU A 87 -40.34 -38.13 -12.19
C LEU A 87 -40.63 -39.40 -12.98
N ASP A 88 -41.77 -39.43 -13.65
CA ASP A 88 -42.08 -40.46 -14.64
C ASP A 88 -41.10 -40.32 -15.81
N PHE A 89 -40.46 -41.44 -16.15
CA PHE A 89 -39.24 -41.56 -16.96
C PHE A 89 -39.43 -41.29 -18.47
N GLU A 90 -40.47 -40.57 -18.88
CA GLU A 90 -40.98 -40.66 -20.25
C GLU A 90 -40.47 -39.59 -21.25
N TYR A 91 -39.63 -38.64 -20.83
CA TYR A 91 -39.18 -37.54 -21.72
C TYR A 91 -37.66 -37.30 -21.68
N THR A 92 -36.85 -38.29 -22.10
CA THR A 92 -35.37 -38.18 -22.12
C THR A 92 -34.80 -37.79 -23.49
N TYR A 93 -35.58 -37.16 -24.39
CA TYR A 93 -35.02 -36.71 -25.67
C TYR A 93 -35.45 -35.29 -26.05
N ALA A 94 -34.50 -34.37 -25.94
CA ALA A 94 -34.54 -33.05 -26.59
C ALA A 94 -33.33 -32.96 -27.54
N PRO A 95 -33.53 -32.67 -28.85
CA PRO A 95 -32.42 -32.51 -29.78
C PRO A 95 -31.60 -31.25 -29.44
N LYS A 96 -30.27 -31.39 -29.41
CA LYS A 96 -29.34 -30.28 -29.13
C LYS A 96 -29.45 -29.24 -30.25
N SER A 97 -29.74 -27.98 -29.90
CA SER A 97 -29.69 -26.87 -30.85
C SER A 97 -28.25 -26.64 -31.31
N ALA A 98 -28.01 -26.73 -32.62
CA ALA A 98 -26.70 -26.66 -33.25
C ALA A 98 -26.19 -25.21 -33.43
N THR A 99 -26.32 -24.36 -32.41
CA THR A 99 -25.70 -23.02 -32.43
C THR A 99 -24.70 -22.94 -31.28
N PRO A 100 -23.38 -22.87 -31.55
CA PRO A 100 -22.41 -22.68 -30.49
C PRO A 100 -22.70 -21.35 -29.82
N SER A 101 -23.01 -21.37 -28.53
CA SER A 101 -23.33 -20.18 -27.73
C SER A 101 -22.21 -19.12 -27.71
N GLY A 102 -21.05 -19.43 -28.30
CA GLY A 102 -19.89 -18.57 -28.39
C GLY A 102 -19.80 -17.62 -29.59
N ALA A 103 -20.70 -17.71 -30.58
CA ALA A 103 -20.66 -16.88 -31.80
C ALA A 103 -21.37 -15.52 -31.68
N ARG A 104 -21.84 -15.15 -30.48
CA ARG A 104 -22.35 -13.80 -30.22
C ARG A 104 -21.16 -12.89 -29.91
N ASN A 105 -21.12 -11.70 -30.52
CA ASN A 105 -20.15 -10.65 -30.20
C ASN A 105 -20.17 -10.40 -28.68
N ARG A 106 -19.14 -10.90 -27.99
CA ARG A 106 -18.94 -10.74 -26.54
C ARG A 106 -18.22 -9.43 -26.20
N PHE A 107 -18.25 -8.46 -27.10
CA PHE A 107 -17.78 -7.11 -26.82
C PHE A 107 -18.83 -6.43 -25.95
N ILE A 108 -18.59 -6.46 -24.64
CA ILE A 108 -19.33 -5.66 -23.68
C ILE A 108 -18.66 -4.27 -23.70
N PRO A 109 -19.32 -3.22 -24.21
CA PRO A 109 -18.74 -1.88 -24.18
C PRO A 109 -18.51 -1.47 -22.74
N LEU A 110 -17.42 -0.73 -22.51
CA LEU A 110 -17.17 -0.12 -21.21
C LEU A 110 -18.28 0.91 -20.90
N VAL A 111 -18.58 1.09 -19.61
CA VAL A 111 -19.42 2.20 -19.16
C VAL A 111 -18.80 3.50 -19.65
N GLY A 112 -19.60 4.43 -20.20
CA GLY A 112 -19.09 5.60 -20.92
C GLY A 112 -18.05 6.44 -20.15
N CYS A 113 -18.22 6.61 -18.83
CA CYS A 113 -17.24 7.29 -18.00
C CYS A 113 -15.89 6.53 -17.94
N LEU A 114 -15.92 5.20 -17.86
CA LEU A 114 -14.73 4.35 -17.87
C LEU A 114 -14.08 4.29 -19.25
N ALA A 115 -14.88 4.29 -20.31
CA ALA A 115 -14.37 4.33 -21.69
C ALA A 115 -13.55 5.60 -21.95
N ASN A 116 -14.07 6.75 -21.51
CA ASN A 116 -13.43 8.05 -21.70
C ASN A 116 -12.20 8.24 -20.80
N GLU A 117 -12.15 7.58 -19.65
CA GLU A 117 -11.04 7.77 -18.70
C GLU A 117 -9.93 6.74 -18.91
N ILE A 118 -10.27 5.45 -18.96
CA ILE A 118 -9.32 4.33 -18.89
C ILE A 118 -8.66 4.06 -20.24
N GLN A 119 -9.35 4.34 -21.35
CA GLN A 119 -8.85 4.07 -22.71
C GLN A 119 -8.42 5.34 -23.46
N ASN A 120 -8.51 6.52 -22.84
CA ASN A 120 -8.01 7.75 -23.46
C ASN A 120 -6.46 7.75 -23.44
N PRO A 121 -5.78 7.77 -24.61
CA PRO A 121 -4.32 7.79 -24.66
C PRO A 121 -3.73 8.98 -23.91
N GLU A 122 -4.41 10.13 -23.87
CA GLU A 122 -3.97 11.28 -23.08
C GLU A 122 -3.80 10.92 -21.60
N HIS A 123 -4.60 10.01 -21.04
CA HIS A 123 -4.50 9.63 -19.63
C HIS A 123 -3.51 8.48 -19.36
N ILE A 124 -3.11 7.75 -20.40
CA ILE A 124 -2.28 6.54 -20.29
C ILE A 124 -0.85 6.81 -20.73
N ILE A 125 -0.69 7.55 -21.82
CA ILE A 125 0.56 7.74 -22.56
C ILE A 125 1.15 9.08 -22.14
N PRO A 126 2.32 9.07 -21.46
CA PRO A 126 2.97 10.30 -21.02
C PRO A 126 3.32 11.28 -22.11
N GLU A 127 3.60 10.75 -23.30
CA GLU A 127 3.98 11.52 -24.47
C GLU A 127 2.81 12.32 -25.08
N ASP A 128 1.57 11.85 -24.90
CA ASP A 128 0.38 12.45 -25.53
C ASP A 128 -0.31 13.49 -24.63
N ASN A 129 -0.06 13.48 -23.31
CA ASN A 129 -0.78 14.32 -22.34
C ASN A 129 -0.29 15.78 -22.31
N HIS A 130 1.03 16.03 -22.23
CA HIS A 130 1.64 17.37 -22.29
C HIS A 130 3.17 17.25 -22.15
N ASP A 131 3.93 18.23 -22.64
CA ASP A 131 5.39 18.36 -22.43
C ASP A 131 5.82 18.37 -20.94
N ALA A 132 4.87 18.64 -20.03
CA ALA A 132 5.09 18.69 -18.59
C ALA A 132 4.24 17.61 -17.89
N TRP A 133 4.78 16.40 -17.82
CA TRP A 133 4.12 15.26 -17.20
C TRP A 133 3.90 15.48 -15.69
N PRO A 134 2.64 15.47 -15.20
CA PRO A 134 2.31 15.87 -13.82
C PRO A 134 2.83 14.91 -12.75
N ARG A 135 3.33 13.71 -13.12
CA ARG A 135 3.88 12.73 -12.17
C ARG A 135 5.41 12.66 -12.11
N GLY A 136 6.12 13.62 -12.71
CA GLY A 136 7.57 13.77 -12.54
C GLY A 136 8.38 12.65 -13.19
N GLY A 137 8.87 12.90 -14.40
CA GLY A 137 9.74 11.98 -15.13
C GLY A 137 9.86 12.38 -16.60
N PHE A 138 10.98 12.03 -17.23
CA PHE A 138 11.16 12.21 -18.68
C PHE A 138 10.61 10.97 -19.43
N PRO A 139 9.82 11.13 -20.50
CA PRO A 139 9.27 9.99 -21.24
C PRO A 139 10.39 9.16 -21.88
N SER A 140 10.42 7.87 -21.57
CA SER A 140 11.44 6.95 -22.04
C SER A 140 11.35 6.65 -23.54
N ARG A 141 10.25 7.01 -24.21
CA ARG A 141 10.03 6.77 -25.65
C ARG A 141 10.33 7.99 -26.52
N GLY A 142 10.34 9.21 -25.96
CA GLY A 142 10.68 10.46 -26.65
C GLY A 142 12.18 10.70 -26.87
N CYS A 143 13.04 9.96 -26.16
CA CYS A 143 14.50 10.12 -26.23
C CYS A 143 15.14 9.77 -27.58
N LYS A 144 14.39 9.18 -28.53
CA LYS A 144 14.89 8.85 -29.87
C LYS A 144 14.83 10.02 -30.86
N ASN A 145 14.02 11.05 -30.57
CA ASN A 145 13.80 12.18 -31.48
C ASN A 145 14.58 13.45 -31.09
N LEU A 146 15.30 13.44 -29.97
CA LEU A 146 16.15 14.55 -29.53
C LEU A 146 17.50 14.54 -30.25
N ARG A 147 17.52 15.02 -31.50
CA ARG A 147 18.76 15.47 -32.17
C ARG A 147 19.09 16.92 -31.82
N GLY A 148 18.97 17.28 -30.54
CA GLY A 148 19.26 18.62 -30.03
C GLY A 148 20.01 18.55 -28.70
N PRO A 149 20.78 19.58 -28.32
CA PRO A 149 21.46 19.63 -27.03
C PRO A 149 20.44 19.53 -25.89
N PHE A 150 20.81 18.82 -24.82
CA PHE A 150 19.96 18.62 -23.64
C PHE A 150 19.41 19.96 -23.11
N PRO A 151 18.11 20.05 -22.79
CA PRO A 151 17.54 21.26 -22.21
C PRO A 151 18.24 21.56 -20.87
N LYS A 152 18.64 22.82 -20.69
CA LYS A 152 19.29 23.27 -19.45
C LYS A 152 18.29 23.14 -18.29
N PRO A 153 18.74 22.74 -17.10
CA PRO A 153 17.87 22.72 -15.92
C PRO A 153 17.35 24.13 -15.66
N LEU A 154 16.07 24.22 -15.29
CA LEU A 154 15.45 25.49 -14.90
C LEU A 154 16.20 26.07 -13.68
N PRO A 155 16.37 27.40 -13.59
CA PRO A 155 16.94 28.02 -12.41
C PRO A 155 16.05 27.75 -11.19
N GLN A 156 16.69 27.45 -10.06
CA GLN A 156 16.05 27.27 -8.75
C GLN A 156 15.48 28.59 -8.22
#